data_AF-A0A920M851-F1
#
_entry.id   AF-A0A920M851-F1
#
_cell.length_a   1.000
_cell.length_b   1.000
_cell.length_c   1.000
_cell.angle_alpha   90.00
_cell.angle_beta   90.00
_cell.angle_gamma   90.00
#
_symmetry.space_group_name_H-M   'P 1'
#
loop_
_entity.id
_entity.type
_entity.pdbx_description
1 polymer ?
#
loop_
_entity_poly.entity_id
_entity_poly.type
_entity_poly.pdbx_seq_one_letter_code
_entity_poly.pdbx_strand_id
1 'polypeptide(L)'
;MIDVIEHAEMVLSMVDNINREDSSKGDQPATGTFIPKLKDEIEQRYTQDDLNQQVASPFGDMTLDEFLGIIWIDTFTHAWDIADASSVDHGIPSEMAKEAYKIMQPRSESMRGPGRFNDPYTTTSDDAVEQFMAFAGRTSVNSS
;
A
#
# COMPACT_ATOMS: atom_id res chain seq x y z
N MET A 1 -6.44 16.98 7.26
CA MET A 1 -6.93 15.84 6.48
C MET A 1 -6.02 15.77 5.28
N ILE A 2 -5.13 14.78 5.21
CA ILE A 2 -4.29 14.58 4.02
C ILE A 2 -5.23 14.01 2.95
N ASP A 3 -5.21 14.58 1.76
CA ASP A 3 -6.00 14.07 0.63
C ASP A 3 -5.51 12.65 0.29
N VAL A 4 -6.42 11.72 -0.02
CA VAL A 4 -6.05 10.33 -0.36
C VAL A 4 -5.10 10.30 -1.56
N ILE A 5 -5.23 11.26 -2.49
CA ILE A 5 -4.34 11.42 -3.64
C ILE A 5 -2.94 11.86 -3.18
N GLU A 6 -2.84 12.83 -2.28
CA GLU A 6 -1.56 13.29 -1.72
C GLU A 6 -0.84 12.16 -0.98
N HIS A 7 -1.58 11.32 -0.25
CA HIS A 7 -1.01 10.17 0.44
C HIS A 7 -0.51 9.10 -0.55
N ALA A 8 -1.28 8.78 -1.59
CA ALA A 8 -0.87 7.85 -2.63
C ALA A 8 0.39 8.33 -3.37
N GLU A 9 0.47 9.63 -3.72
CA GLU A 9 1.67 10.19 -4.35
C GLU A 9 2.89 10.19 -3.41
N MET A 10 2.69 10.43 -2.11
CA MET A 10 3.74 10.30 -1.09
C MET A 10 4.29 8.86 -1.05
N VAL A 11 3.40 7.86 -0.99
CA VAL A 11 3.78 6.44 -0.92
C VAL A 11 4.54 6.00 -2.17
N LEU A 12 4.07 6.39 -3.36
CA LEU A 12 4.77 6.09 -4.61
C LEU A 12 6.14 6.77 -4.69
N SER A 13 6.28 7.99 -4.12
CA SER A 13 7.56 8.69 -4.03
C SER A 13 8.54 7.99 -3.09
N MET A 14 8.06 7.40 -1.99
CA MET A 14 8.89 6.56 -1.11
C MET A 14 9.45 5.36 -1.89
N VAL A 15 8.61 4.67 -2.67
CA VAL A 15 9.04 3.54 -3.51
C VAL A 15 10.04 3.98 -4.59
N ASP A 16 9.85 5.14 -5.21
CA ASP A 16 10.77 5.57 -6.28
C ASP A 16 12.18 5.88 -5.75
N ASN A 17 12.29 6.25 -4.48
CA ASN A 17 13.53 6.71 -3.87
C ASN A 17 14.17 5.70 -2.90
N ILE A 18 13.49 4.61 -2.53
CA ILE A 18 13.91 3.71 -1.44
C ILE A 18 15.32 3.10 -1.63
N ASN A 19 15.78 2.93 -2.87
CA ASN A 19 17.11 2.36 -3.19
C ASN A 19 18.12 3.38 -3.75
N ARG A 20 17.81 4.68 -3.77
CA ARG A 20 18.73 5.69 -4.30
C ARG A 20 19.64 6.19 -3.18
N GLU A 21 20.96 6.20 -3.42
CA GLU A 21 21.97 6.70 -2.47
C GLU A 21 21.78 8.20 -2.12
N ASP A 22 21.07 8.95 -2.96
CA ASP A 22 20.75 10.37 -2.73
C ASP A 22 19.23 10.54 -2.54
N SER A 23 18.79 10.48 -1.28
CA SER A 23 17.42 10.79 -0.86
C SER A 23 17.13 12.30 -0.87
N SER A 24 18.11 13.13 -1.25
CA SER A 24 17.94 14.57 -1.37
C SER A 24 17.54 14.96 -2.81
N LYS A 25 16.24 15.24 -2.98
CA LYS A 25 15.62 15.87 -4.16
C LYS A 25 15.57 15.01 -5.42
N GLY A 26 14.73 13.97 -5.41
CA GLY A 26 14.01 13.62 -6.63
C GLY A 26 13.02 14.74 -6.97
N ASP A 27 13.02 15.27 -8.19
CA ASP A 27 11.95 16.15 -8.67
C ASP A 27 10.62 15.49 -8.36
N GLN A 28 9.72 16.17 -7.62
CA GLN A 28 8.36 15.71 -7.50
C GLN A 28 7.76 15.71 -8.91
N PRO A 29 7.44 14.54 -9.48
CA PRO A 29 6.89 14.48 -10.82
C PRO A 29 5.56 15.23 -10.83
N ALA A 30 5.26 15.90 -11.94
CA ALA A 30 3.99 16.60 -12.07
C ALA A 30 2.83 15.60 -11.84
N THR A 31 1.84 16.00 -11.03
CA THR A 31 0.64 15.22 -10.73
C THR A 31 0.06 14.61 -12.01
N GLY A 32 -0.21 13.31 -11.98
CA GLY A 32 -0.74 12.55 -13.13
C GLY A 32 0.30 12.02 -14.13
N THR A 33 1.57 12.40 -14.05
CA THR A 33 2.63 11.85 -14.93
C THR A 33 3.40 10.69 -14.31
N PHE A 34 3.26 10.50 -12.99
CA PHE A 34 4.05 9.52 -12.25
C PHE A 34 3.60 8.08 -12.49
N ILE A 35 2.29 7.85 -12.55
CA ILE A 35 1.71 6.53 -12.79
C ILE A 35 2.11 5.96 -14.17
N PRO A 36 2.01 6.71 -15.30
CA PRO A 36 2.49 6.24 -16.59
C PRO A 36 3.97 5.84 -16.59
N LYS A 37 4.83 6.69 -16.00
CA LYS A 37 6.26 6.40 -15.91
C LYS A 37 6.55 5.10 -15.16
N LEU A 38 5.95 4.93 -13.97
CA LEU A 38 6.15 3.73 -13.16
C LEU A 38 5.66 2.47 -13.89
N LYS A 39 4.55 2.56 -14.62
CA LYS A 39 3.99 1.44 -15.39
C LYS A 39 4.94 0.96 -16.49
N ASP A 40 5.57 1.89 -17.22
CA ASP A 40 6.47 1.55 -18.32
C ASP A 40 7.78 0.90 -17.84
N GLU A 41 8.19 1.18 -16.59
CA GLU A 41 9.43 0.69 -16.01
C GLU A 41 9.25 -0.61 -15.18
N ILE A 42 8.02 -0.95 -14.77
CA ILE A 42 7.78 -1.87 -13.64
C ILE A 42 8.38 -3.27 -13.82
N GLU A 43 8.35 -3.83 -15.04
CA GLU A 43 8.86 -5.17 -15.32
C GLU A 43 10.39 -5.27 -15.28
N GLN A 44 11.09 -4.15 -15.44
CA GLN A 44 12.56 -4.11 -15.54
C GLN A 44 13.19 -3.35 -14.37
N ARG A 45 12.36 -2.85 -13.45
CA ARG A 45 12.78 -1.92 -12.41
C ARG A 45 13.65 -2.55 -11.33
N TYR A 46 13.42 -3.82 -11.01
CA TYR A 46 14.12 -4.52 -9.93
C TYR A 46 14.66 -5.86 -10.40
N THR A 47 15.94 -6.09 -10.16
CA THR A 47 16.58 -7.41 -10.26
C THR A 47 16.45 -8.18 -8.94
N GLN A 48 16.76 -9.48 -8.95
CA GLN A 48 16.77 -10.28 -7.72
C GLN A 48 17.78 -9.75 -6.68
N ASP A 49 18.89 -9.20 -7.15
CA ASP A 49 19.90 -8.60 -6.27
C ASP A 49 19.36 -7.31 -5.63
N ASP A 50 18.61 -6.49 -6.38
CA ASP A 50 17.92 -5.30 -5.84
C ASP A 50 16.91 -5.69 -4.75
N LEU A 51 16.10 -6.72 -5.00
CA LEU A 51 15.07 -7.20 -4.07
C LEU A 51 15.65 -7.68 -2.72
N ASN A 52 16.90 -8.17 -2.72
CA ASN A 52 17.58 -8.64 -1.52
C ASN A 52 18.31 -7.53 -0.74
N GLN A 53 18.39 -6.30 -1.27
CA GLN A 53 19.07 -5.19 -0.58
C GLN A 53 18.33 -4.81 0.70
N GLN A 54 19.10 -4.52 1.76
CA GLN A 54 18.55 -3.99 3.01
C GLN A 54 18.24 -2.50 2.85
N VAL A 55 17.02 -2.11 3.21
CA VAL A 55 16.53 -0.74 3.14
C VAL A 55 16.07 -0.26 4.51
N ALA A 56 16.36 1.01 4.81
CA ALA A 56 15.80 1.67 5.98
C ALA A 56 14.38 2.15 5.64
N SER A 57 13.36 1.56 6.28
CA SER A 57 11.96 1.89 6.01
C SER A 57 11.27 2.51 7.24
N PRO A 58 10.11 3.18 7.05
CA PRO A 58 9.25 3.62 8.16
C PRO A 58 8.74 2.49 9.06
N PHE A 59 8.92 1.23 8.64
CA PHE A 59 8.49 0.01 9.34
C PHE A 59 9.67 -0.75 9.98
N GLY A 60 10.89 -0.21 9.89
CA GLY A 60 12.13 -0.85 10.35
C GLY A 60 13.04 -1.27 9.20
N ASP A 61 14.21 -1.80 9.54
CA ASP A 61 15.16 -2.36 8.58
C ASP A 61 14.58 -3.67 8.01
N MET A 62 14.54 -3.79 6.68
CA MET A 62 13.99 -4.94 5.98
C MET A 62 14.58 -5.05 4.57
N THR A 63 14.33 -6.14 3.84
CA THR A 63 14.69 -6.18 2.41
C THR A 63 13.78 -5.29 1.58
N LEU A 64 14.25 -4.88 0.40
CA LEU A 64 13.41 -4.20 -0.59
C LEU A 64 12.16 -5.03 -0.93
N ASP A 65 12.30 -6.35 -1.08
CA ASP A 65 11.17 -7.25 -1.36
C ASP A 65 10.10 -7.19 -0.26
N GLU A 66 10.52 -7.21 1.01
CA GLU A 66 9.61 -7.09 2.14
C GLU A 66 8.92 -5.72 2.16
N PHE A 67 9.66 -4.66 1.85
CA PHE A 67 9.11 -3.30 1.76
C PHE A 67 8.08 -3.19 0.64
N LEU A 68 8.39 -3.64 -0.58
CA LEU A 68 7.45 -3.66 -1.71
C LEU A 68 6.21 -4.51 -1.39
N GLY A 69 6.43 -5.63 -0.69
CA GLY A 69 5.40 -6.50 -0.11
C GLY A 69 4.42 -5.78 0.83
N ILE A 70 4.86 -4.74 1.53
CA ILE A 70 4.01 -3.90 2.39
C ILE A 70 3.35 -2.77 1.58
N ILE A 71 4.10 -2.11 0.70
CA ILE A 71 3.61 -0.93 -0.01
C ILE A 71 2.48 -1.28 -1.00
N TRP A 72 2.54 -2.43 -1.66
CA TRP A 72 1.42 -2.81 -2.54
C TRP A 72 0.12 -2.99 -1.73
N ILE A 73 0.23 -3.41 -0.47
CA ILE A 73 -0.91 -3.59 0.45
C ILE A 73 -1.53 -2.25 0.84
N ASP A 74 -0.69 -1.30 1.21
CA ASP A 74 -1.09 0.07 1.48
C ASP A 74 -1.81 0.69 0.26
N THR A 75 -1.22 0.54 -0.93
CA THR A 75 -1.75 1.08 -2.18
C THR A 75 -3.14 0.54 -2.50
N PHE A 76 -3.36 -0.79 -2.40
CA PHE A 76 -4.69 -1.33 -2.70
C PHE A 76 -5.72 -0.98 -1.62
N THR A 77 -5.29 -0.85 -0.36
CA THR A 77 -6.17 -0.40 0.73
C THR A 77 -6.70 1.00 0.42
N HIS A 78 -5.85 1.89 -0.06
CA HIS A 78 -6.26 3.24 -0.46
C HIS A 78 -7.07 3.27 -1.76
N ALA A 79 -6.81 2.37 -2.71
CA ALA A 79 -7.68 2.20 -3.87
C ALA A 79 -9.10 1.81 -3.46
N TRP A 80 -9.24 0.94 -2.44
CA TRP A 80 -10.54 0.61 -1.85
C TRP A 80 -11.19 1.82 -1.19
N ASP A 81 -10.46 2.59 -0.37
CA ASP A 81 -10.99 3.81 0.28
C ASP A 81 -11.58 4.78 -0.75
N ILE A 82 -10.90 4.99 -1.89
CA ILE A 82 -11.36 5.86 -2.98
C ILE A 82 -12.61 5.29 -3.65
N ALA A 83 -12.59 3.99 -3.96
CA ALA A 83 -13.69 3.33 -4.64
C ALA A 83 -14.97 3.37 -3.79
N ASP A 84 -14.83 3.06 -2.50
CA ASP A 84 -15.90 3.20 -1.52
C ASP A 84 -16.36 4.66 -1.45
N ALA A 85 -15.50 5.63 -1.16
CA ALA A 85 -15.91 7.05 -1.08
C ALA A 85 -16.58 7.59 -2.35
N SER A 86 -16.28 7.02 -3.52
CA SER A 86 -16.85 7.41 -4.81
C SER A 86 -18.07 6.57 -5.22
N SER A 87 -18.49 5.61 -4.40
CA SER A 87 -19.54 4.64 -4.69
C SER A 87 -19.34 3.89 -6.02
N VAL A 88 -18.09 3.57 -6.35
CA VAL A 88 -17.74 2.76 -7.54
C VAL A 88 -17.24 1.39 -7.11
N ASP A 89 -17.35 0.41 -8.01
CA ASP A 89 -16.77 -0.91 -7.80
C ASP A 89 -15.24 -0.78 -7.69
N HIS A 90 -14.67 -1.35 -6.62
CA HIS A 90 -13.23 -1.35 -6.39
C HIS A 90 -12.48 -2.29 -7.34
N GLY A 91 -13.15 -3.30 -7.91
CA GLY A 91 -12.52 -4.25 -8.84
C GLY A 91 -11.40 -5.13 -8.26
N ILE A 92 -11.09 -4.99 -6.96
CA ILE A 92 -10.09 -5.81 -6.24
C ILE A 92 -10.50 -7.30 -6.26
N PRO A 93 -9.66 -8.20 -6.83
CA PRO A 93 -9.94 -9.63 -6.82
C PRO A 93 -9.83 -10.24 -5.42
N SER A 94 -10.71 -11.18 -5.07
CA SER A 94 -10.70 -11.83 -3.75
C SER A 94 -9.37 -12.51 -3.41
N GLU A 95 -8.69 -13.10 -4.40
CA GLU A 95 -7.38 -13.76 -4.17
C GLU A 95 -6.28 -12.75 -3.77
N MET A 96 -6.36 -11.52 -4.26
CA MET A 96 -5.45 -10.45 -3.87
C MET A 96 -5.65 -10.08 -2.40
N ALA A 97 -6.91 -9.92 -1.95
CA ALA A 97 -7.22 -9.62 -0.56
C ALA A 97 -6.79 -10.76 0.39
N LYS A 98 -6.98 -12.02 -0.02
CA LYS A 98 -6.50 -13.19 0.74
C LYS A 98 -4.99 -13.19 0.89
N GLU A 99 -4.25 -12.84 -0.16
CA GLU A 99 -2.80 -12.80 -0.11
C GLU A 99 -2.29 -11.66 0.78
N ALA A 100 -2.89 -10.47 0.66
CA ALA A 100 -2.60 -9.35 1.56
C ALA A 100 -2.80 -9.72 3.03
N TYR A 101 -3.90 -10.42 3.35
CA TYR A 101 -4.17 -10.90 4.70
C TYR A 101 -3.05 -11.83 5.20
N LYS A 102 -2.63 -12.82 4.40
CA LYS A 102 -1.55 -13.75 4.80
C LYS A 102 -0.22 -13.04 5.04
N ILE A 103 0.11 -12.05 4.22
CA ILE A 103 1.36 -11.29 4.36
C ILE A 103 1.34 -10.43 5.63
N MET A 104 0.21 -9.77 5.91
CA MET A 104 0.11 -8.85 7.05
C MET A 104 -0.16 -9.53 8.39
N GLN A 105 -0.88 -10.65 8.42
CA GLN A 105 -1.31 -11.27 9.68
C GLN A 105 -0.13 -11.51 10.66
N PRO A 106 1.03 -12.06 10.24
CA PRO A 106 2.17 -12.25 11.14
C PRO A 106 2.79 -10.94 11.66
N ARG A 107 2.52 -9.82 10.99
CA ARG A 107 3.08 -8.49 11.26
C ARG A 107 2.05 -7.54 11.88
N SER A 108 0.84 -8.01 12.15
CA SER A 108 -0.32 -7.15 12.44
C SER A 108 -0.04 -6.10 13.52
N GLU A 109 0.54 -6.50 14.66
CA GLU A 109 0.85 -5.59 15.77
C GLU A 109 1.84 -4.48 15.36
N SER A 110 2.93 -4.83 14.67
CA SER A 110 3.95 -3.87 14.23
C SER A 110 3.43 -2.84 13.22
N MET A 111 2.36 -3.19 12.49
CA MET A 111 1.76 -2.35 11.45
C MET A 111 0.70 -1.38 11.98
N ARG A 112 0.34 -1.43 13.27
CA ARG A 112 -0.65 -0.51 13.86
C ARG A 112 -0.02 0.75 14.44
N GLY A 113 -0.81 1.82 14.49
CA GLY A 113 -0.47 3.07 15.16
C GLY A 113 -0.88 4.32 14.37
N PRO A 114 -0.65 5.52 14.95
CA PRO A 114 -0.97 6.77 14.28
C PRO A 114 -0.30 6.88 12.91
N GLY A 115 -1.08 7.16 11.87
CA GLY A 115 -0.60 7.25 10.49
C GLY A 115 -0.30 5.90 9.82
N ARG A 116 -0.77 4.79 10.41
CA ARG A 116 -0.67 3.42 9.87
C ARG A 116 -2.07 2.76 9.89
N PHE A 117 -2.13 1.43 9.87
CA PHE A 117 -3.39 0.71 9.96
C PHE A 117 -4.05 0.86 11.35
N ASN A 118 -5.39 0.92 11.37
CA ASN A 118 -6.19 0.98 12.60
C ASN A 118 -6.39 -0.41 13.21
N ASP A 119 -6.92 -0.50 14.42
CA ASP A 119 -7.22 -1.80 15.03
C ASP A 119 -8.21 -2.62 14.19
N PRO A 120 -7.99 -3.94 14.03
CA PRO A 120 -8.90 -4.80 13.31
C PRO A 120 -10.25 -4.89 14.04
N TYR A 121 -11.33 -5.06 13.29
CA TYR A 121 -12.64 -5.40 13.84
C TYR A 121 -13.18 -6.70 13.25
N THR A 122 -14.17 -7.29 13.92
CA THR A 122 -14.83 -8.51 13.43
C THR A 122 -15.92 -8.15 12.43
N THR A 123 -15.86 -8.74 11.23
CA THR A 123 -16.94 -8.70 10.24
C THR A 123 -17.65 -10.06 10.17
N THR A 124 -18.93 -10.06 9.81
CA THR A 124 -19.70 -11.28 9.50
C THR A 124 -19.70 -11.60 8.00
N SER A 125 -19.00 -10.80 7.20
CA SER A 125 -18.94 -10.99 5.76
C SER A 125 -18.08 -12.19 5.37
N ASP A 126 -18.53 -12.91 4.35
CA ASP A 126 -17.76 -13.96 3.68
C ASP A 126 -16.94 -13.40 2.50
N ASP A 127 -17.07 -12.10 2.19
CA ASP A 127 -16.26 -11.46 1.16
C ASP A 127 -14.82 -11.24 1.64
N ALA A 128 -13.86 -11.68 0.84
CA ALA A 128 -12.45 -11.64 1.22
C ALA A 128 -11.89 -10.21 1.28
N VAL A 129 -12.40 -9.30 0.46
CA VAL A 129 -12.01 -7.89 0.47
C VAL A 129 -12.52 -7.25 1.76
N GLU A 130 -13.79 -7.44 2.11
CA GLU A 130 -14.36 -6.94 3.36
C GLU A 130 -13.68 -7.52 4.60
N GLN A 131 -13.32 -8.81 4.59
CA GLN A 131 -12.54 -9.43 5.66
C GLN A 131 -11.15 -8.79 5.80
N PHE A 132 -10.49 -8.51 4.68
CA PHE A 132 -9.21 -7.81 4.70
C PHE A 132 -9.37 -6.36 5.18
N MET A 133 -10.38 -5.62 4.73
CA MET A 133 -10.62 -4.23 5.17
C MET A 133 -10.95 -4.16 6.66
N ALA A 134 -11.72 -5.12 7.16
CA ALA A 134 -11.97 -5.28 8.59
C ALA A 134 -10.67 -5.56 9.37
N PHE A 135 -9.79 -6.41 8.83
CA PHE A 135 -8.45 -6.61 9.38
C PHE A 135 -7.59 -5.34 9.30
N ALA A 136 -7.69 -4.53 8.24
CA ALA A 136 -6.98 -3.26 8.08
C ALA A 136 -7.55 -2.14 8.97
N GLY A 137 -8.70 -2.37 9.63
CA GLY A 137 -9.39 -1.39 10.46
C GLY A 137 -10.05 -0.28 9.62
N ARG A 138 -10.49 -0.61 8.41
CA ARG A 138 -11.14 0.29 7.47
C ARG A 138 -12.65 0.10 7.51
N THR A 139 -13.39 1.19 7.68
CA THR A 139 -14.85 1.17 7.70
C THR A 139 -15.37 1.87 6.45
N SER A 140 -16.35 1.25 5.78
CA SER A 140 -16.97 1.85 4.60
C SER A 140 -17.77 3.10 4.98
N VAL A 141 -17.63 4.16 4.20
CA VAL A 141 -18.42 5.40 4.35
C VAL A 141 -19.82 5.26 3.74
N ASN A 142 -20.08 4.21 2.95
CA ASN A 142 -21.41 3.92 2.40
C ASN A 142 -22.19 2.86 3.20
N SER A 143 -21.55 2.18 4.14
CA SER A 143 -22.24 1.21 5.00
C SER A 143 -23.27 1.93 5.89
N SER A 144 -24.53 1.87 5.46
CA SER A 144 -25.71 2.43 6.15
C SER A 144 -26.52 1.33 6.81
#